data_AF-A0A9W6SVR1-F1
#
_entry.id   AF-A0A9W6SVR1-F1
#
_cell.length_a   1.000
_cell.length_b   1.000
_cell.length_c   1.000
_cell.angle_alpha   90.00
_cell.angle_beta   90.00
_cell.angle_gamma   90.00
#
_symmetry.space_group_name_H-M   'P 1'
#
loop_
_entity.id
_entity.type
_entity.pdbx_description
1 polymer ?
#
loop_
_entity_poly.entity_id
_entity_poly.type
_entity_poly.pdbx_seq_one_letter_code
_entity_poly.pdbx_strand_id
1 'polypeptide(L)'
;MNMIAKAVDSIPDLPPLEEWDNEWITKMVKAFMRVKFPTVLALNKIDHPDADKNVSKILLKYPDTRAVLTSAITEVFLRKLAKQHYIKYEEGTEFIDTLEDLGEESGLKALDEKLLQRVENIRDLVLYRFGSTGVVQVLQEAAKVLDLVPIFTVRNIQTFTGNSGTNVFRDCTLVKKGTTVASVARIIIGEITVAAVEGVGGKRVGMDDTVDIGKNDILSFKIAPGGFNANATF
;
A
#
# COMPACT_ATOMS: atom_id res chain seq x y z
N MET A 1 0.65 21.88 7.29
CA MET A 1 -0.62 22.65 7.24
C MET A 1 -1.56 22.14 8.31
N ASN A 2 -2.21 23.07 9.02
CA ASN A 2 -3.21 22.79 10.04
C ASN A 2 -4.42 22.07 9.39
N MET A 3 -4.80 20.89 9.88
CA MET A 3 -5.92 20.10 9.34
C MET A 3 -7.24 20.88 9.32
N ILE A 4 -7.41 21.78 10.30
CA ILE A 4 -8.60 22.63 10.43
C ILE A 4 -8.70 23.57 9.23
N ALA A 5 -7.60 24.23 8.85
CA ALA A 5 -7.58 25.13 7.70
C ALA A 5 -8.00 24.41 6.42
N LYS A 6 -7.42 23.23 6.15
CA LYS A 6 -7.81 22.41 4.98
C LYS A 6 -9.30 22.03 4.98
N ALA A 7 -9.89 21.77 6.15
CA ALA A 7 -11.30 21.44 6.25
C ALA A 7 -12.18 22.66 5.98
N VAL A 8 -11.83 23.83 6.54
CA VAL A 8 -12.51 25.11 6.29
C VAL A 8 -12.44 25.49 4.81
N ASP A 9 -11.25 25.43 4.20
CA ASP A 9 -11.02 25.76 2.79
C ASP A 9 -11.79 24.84 1.82
N SER A 10 -12.22 23.66 2.28
CA SER A 10 -12.99 22.70 1.48
C SER A 10 -14.49 22.98 1.42
N ILE A 11 -14.99 23.96 2.18
CA ILE A 11 -16.41 24.32 2.24
C ILE A 11 -16.58 25.69 1.55
N PRO A 12 -17.20 25.74 0.37
CA PRO A 12 -17.49 27.01 -0.28
C PRO A 12 -18.52 27.81 0.53
N ASP A 13 -18.39 29.14 0.52
CA ASP A 13 -19.33 30.09 1.11
C ASP A 13 -19.62 29.85 2.60
N LEU A 14 -18.61 29.42 3.36
CA LEU A 14 -18.74 29.19 4.80
C LEU A 14 -18.98 30.53 5.53
N PRO A 15 -20.14 30.72 6.20
CA PRO A 15 -20.44 31.97 6.89
C PRO A 15 -19.62 32.13 8.17
N PRO A 16 -19.60 33.34 8.77
CA PRO A 16 -19.02 33.57 10.10
C PRO A 16 -19.57 32.58 11.14
N LEU A 17 -18.74 32.23 12.11
CA LEU A 17 -19.04 31.16 13.08
C LEU A 17 -20.35 31.42 13.86
N GLU A 18 -20.68 32.69 14.08
CA GLU A 18 -21.88 33.14 14.80
C GLU A 18 -23.18 32.80 14.06
N GLU A 19 -23.11 32.60 12.74
CA GLU A 19 -24.26 32.28 11.88
C GLU A 19 -24.45 30.77 11.66
N TRP A 20 -23.63 29.93 12.31
CA TRP A 20 -23.69 28.49 12.11
C TRP A 20 -24.91 27.89 12.80
N ASP A 21 -25.74 27.22 12.01
CA ASP A 21 -26.80 26.36 12.48
C ASP A 21 -26.35 24.88 12.50
N ASN A 22 -27.28 23.98 12.85
CA ASN A 22 -27.02 22.54 12.87
C ASN A 22 -26.59 21.99 11.49
N GLU A 23 -27.03 22.61 10.39
CA GLU A 23 -26.66 22.18 9.05
C GLU A 23 -25.20 22.54 8.75
N TRP A 24 -24.79 23.78 9.04
CA TRP A 24 -23.41 24.23 8.89
C TRP A 24 -22.44 23.46 9.80
N ILE A 25 -22.83 23.20 11.05
CA ILE A 25 -22.05 22.34 11.96
C ILE A 25 -21.86 20.95 11.34
N THR A 26 -22.93 20.35 10.79
CA THR A 26 -22.85 19.04 10.15
C THR A 26 -21.95 19.05 8.92
N LYS A 27 -22.02 20.09 8.08
CA LYS A 27 -21.13 20.27 6.92
C LYS A 27 -19.67 20.37 7.35
N MET A 28 -19.38 21.17 8.38
CA MET A 28 -18.03 21.32 8.92
C MET A 28 -17.48 20.03 9.49
N VAL A 29 -18.27 19.30 10.30
CA VAL A 29 -17.86 18.01 10.85
C VAL A 29 -17.56 17.02 9.73
N LYS A 30 -18.41 16.93 8.70
CA LYS A 30 -18.16 16.06 7.53
C LYS A 30 -16.88 16.44 6.78
N ALA A 31 -16.64 17.74 6.57
CA ALA A 31 -15.42 18.22 5.92
C ALA A 31 -14.17 17.88 6.74
N PHE A 32 -14.22 18.11 8.05
CA PHE A 32 -13.13 17.77 8.97
C PHE A 32 -12.86 16.26 8.98
N MET A 33 -13.91 15.43 9.01
CA MET A 33 -13.78 13.98 8.95
C MET A 33 -13.10 13.51 7.67
N ARG A 34 -13.42 14.11 6.51
CA ARG A 34 -12.74 13.78 5.23
C ARG A 34 -11.25 14.08 5.26
N VAL A 35 -10.84 15.18 5.90
CA VAL A 35 -9.42 15.57 6.00
C VAL A 35 -8.69 14.71 7.05
N LYS A 36 -9.32 14.49 8.21
CA LYS A 36 -8.71 13.77 9.33
C LYS A 36 -8.63 12.26 9.08
N PHE A 37 -9.64 11.71 8.42
CA PHE A 37 -9.75 10.28 8.13
C PHE A 37 -9.97 10.04 6.63
N PRO A 38 -8.92 10.23 5.80
CA PRO A 38 -8.97 9.82 4.40
C PRO A 38 -9.43 8.37 4.29
N THR A 39 -10.45 8.11 3.48
CA THR A 39 -11.14 6.82 3.41
C THR A 39 -11.14 6.30 1.98
N VAL A 40 -10.89 5.00 1.82
CA VAL A 40 -11.04 4.26 0.56
C VAL A 40 -12.08 3.18 0.76
N LEU A 41 -13.06 3.10 -0.12
CA LEU A 41 -14.11 2.08 -0.08
C LEU A 41 -13.68 0.84 -0.85
N ALA A 42 -13.65 -0.32 -0.19
CA ALA A 42 -13.56 -1.61 -0.85
C ALA A 42 -14.98 -2.09 -1.22
N LEU A 43 -15.35 -1.99 -2.49
CA LEU A 43 -16.63 -2.52 -3.00
C LEU A 43 -16.49 -4.01 -3.29
N ASN A 44 -16.56 -4.79 -2.21
CA ASN A 44 -16.34 -6.23 -2.25
C ASN A 44 -17.51 -7.01 -2.89
N LYS A 45 -17.21 -8.23 -3.35
CA LYS A 45 -18.11 -9.20 -3.99
C LYS A 45 -18.36 -8.99 -5.49
N ILE A 46 -17.38 -8.46 -6.22
CA ILE A 46 -17.50 -8.31 -7.68
C ILE A 46 -17.53 -9.63 -8.45
N ASP A 47 -17.22 -10.74 -7.78
CA ASP A 47 -17.40 -12.11 -8.27
C ASP A 47 -18.88 -12.54 -8.38
N HIS A 48 -19.81 -11.77 -7.80
CA HIS A 48 -21.24 -12.08 -7.89
C HIS A 48 -21.86 -11.52 -9.18
N PRO A 49 -22.72 -12.27 -9.89
CA PRO A 49 -23.30 -11.83 -11.17
C PRO A 49 -24.10 -10.51 -11.08
N ASP A 50 -24.75 -10.25 -9.93
CA ASP A 50 -25.50 -9.02 -9.68
C ASP A 50 -24.67 -7.81 -9.21
N ALA A 51 -23.34 -7.95 -9.11
CA ALA A 51 -22.48 -6.92 -8.52
C ALA A 51 -22.54 -5.58 -9.26
N ASP A 52 -22.59 -5.60 -10.60
CA ASP A 52 -22.52 -4.39 -11.43
C ASP A 52 -23.59 -3.36 -11.12
N LYS A 53 -24.82 -3.82 -10.88
CA LYS A 53 -25.95 -2.95 -10.55
C LYS A 53 -25.72 -2.24 -9.21
N ASN A 54 -25.15 -2.94 -8.24
CA ASN A 54 -24.88 -2.40 -6.91
C ASN A 54 -23.67 -1.45 -6.93
N VAL A 55 -22.61 -1.84 -7.62
CA VAL A 55 -21.42 -1.00 -7.85
C VAL A 55 -21.84 0.32 -8.48
N SER A 56 -22.60 0.27 -9.59
CA SER A 56 -23.04 1.47 -10.31
C SER A 56 -23.86 2.41 -9.41
N LYS A 57 -24.79 1.87 -8.62
CA LYS A 57 -25.59 2.68 -7.67
C LYS A 57 -24.73 3.37 -6.62
N ILE A 58 -23.72 2.69 -6.09
CA ILE A 58 -22.82 3.24 -5.06
C ILE A 58 -21.93 4.33 -5.66
N LEU A 59 -21.32 4.07 -6.82
CA LEU A 59 -20.45 5.04 -7.49
C LEU A 59 -21.21 6.30 -7.93
N LEU A 60 -22.45 6.15 -8.41
CA LEU A 60 -23.31 7.30 -8.74
C LEU A 60 -23.75 8.10 -7.50
N LYS A 61 -23.97 7.43 -6.37
CA LYS A 61 -24.38 8.08 -5.12
C LYS A 61 -23.22 8.80 -4.42
N TYR A 62 -21.99 8.31 -4.58
CA TYR A 62 -20.80 8.83 -3.93
C TYR A 62 -19.64 9.05 -4.93
N PRO A 63 -19.82 9.93 -5.93
CA PRO A 63 -18.87 10.10 -7.03
C PRO A 63 -17.48 10.58 -6.57
N ASP A 64 -17.44 11.36 -5.49
CA ASP A 64 -16.19 11.91 -4.94
C ASP A 64 -15.46 10.95 -3.98
N THR A 65 -16.05 9.79 -3.69
CA THR A 65 -15.46 8.82 -2.77
C THR A 65 -14.58 7.84 -3.54
N ARG A 66 -13.29 7.78 -3.18
CA ARG A 66 -12.37 6.80 -3.74
C ARG A 66 -12.86 5.40 -3.41
N ALA A 67 -13.13 4.61 -4.45
CA ALA A 67 -13.64 3.26 -4.34
C ALA A 67 -12.82 2.32 -5.23
N VAL A 68 -12.58 1.11 -4.72
CA VAL A 68 -11.90 0.03 -5.44
C VAL A 68 -12.83 -1.17 -5.45
N LEU A 69 -13.04 -1.73 -6.63
CA LEU A 69 -13.82 -2.95 -6.83
C LEU A 69 -13.01 -4.14 -6.35
N THR A 70 -13.57 -4.98 -5.47
CA THR A 70 -12.80 -6.08 -4.90
C THR A 70 -13.55 -7.42 -4.88
N SER A 71 -12.78 -8.51 -4.98
CA SER A 71 -13.23 -9.87 -4.64
C SER A 71 -12.23 -10.51 -3.68
N ALA A 72 -12.49 -10.34 -2.39
CA ALA A 72 -11.65 -10.91 -1.34
C ALA A 72 -11.65 -12.46 -1.36
N ILE A 73 -12.77 -13.08 -1.73
CA ILE A 73 -12.87 -14.54 -1.81
C ILE A 73 -12.03 -15.10 -2.96
N THR A 74 -12.00 -14.40 -4.10
CA THR A 74 -11.16 -14.75 -5.24
C THR A 74 -9.69 -14.65 -4.87
N GLU A 75 -9.28 -13.55 -4.23
CA GLU A 75 -7.89 -13.37 -3.77
C GLU A 75 -7.45 -14.50 -2.82
N VAL A 76 -8.25 -14.82 -1.81
CA VAL A 76 -7.95 -15.92 -0.87
C VAL A 76 -7.82 -17.26 -1.59
N PHE A 77 -8.68 -17.51 -2.58
CA PHE A 77 -8.65 -18.74 -3.37
C PHE A 77 -7.37 -18.84 -4.22
N LEU A 78 -7.02 -17.80 -4.98
CA LEU A 78 -5.82 -17.77 -5.82
C LEU A 78 -4.54 -17.91 -4.98
N ARG A 79 -4.44 -17.18 -3.87
CA ARG A 79 -3.30 -17.30 -2.94
C ARG A 79 -3.17 -18.71 -2.37
N LYS A 80 -4.29 -19.37 -2.09
CA LYS A 80 -4.30 -20.77 -1.61
C LYS A 80 -3.79 -21.73 -2.69
N LEU A 81 -4.26 -21.61 -3.93
CA LEU A 81 -3.79 -22.45 -5.04
C LEU A 81 -2.31 -22.23 -5.33
N ALA A 82 -1.84 -20.97 -5.33
CA ALA A 82 -0.44 -20.63 -5.52
C ALA A 82 0.44 -21.24 -4.41
N LYS A 83 0.04 -21.11 -3.15
CA LYS A 83 0.74 -21.73 -2.00
C LYS A 83 0.80 -23.26 -2.09
N GLN A 84 -0.20 -23.88 -2.73
CA GLN A 84 -0.25 -25.33 -2.92
C GLN A 84 0.46 -25.81 -4.19
N HIS A 85 1.05 -24.88 -4.96
CA HIS A 85 1.73 -25.10 -6.24
C HIS A 85 0.80 -25.60 -7.35
N TYR A 86 -0.47 -25.18 -7.38
CA TYR A 86 -1.37 -25.50 -8.50
C TYR A 86 -1.33 -24.46 -9.62
N ILE A 87 -1.04 -23.21 -9.26
CA ILE A 87 -0.95 -22.09 -10.20
C ILE A 87 0.26 -21.23 -9.85
N LYS A 88 0.76 -20.49 -10.84
CA LYS A 88 1.59 -19.31 -10.63
C LYS A 88 0.66 -18.09 -10.66
N TYR A 89 0.68 -17.31 -9.59
CA TYR A 89 -0.15 -16.11 -9.45
C TYR A 89 0.67 -15.02 -8.77
N GLU A 90 0.68 -13.84 -9.39
CA GLU A 90 1.26 -12.63 -8.81
C GLU A 90 0.14 -11.75 -8.25
N GLU A 91 0.16 -11.51 -6.93
CA GLU A 91 -0.88 -10.76 -6.22
C GLU A 91 -1.06 -9.37 -6.82
N GLY A 92 -2.29 -9.00 -7.18
CA GLY A 92 -2.61 -7.70 -7.77
C GLY A 92 -2.48 -7.63 -9.29
N THR A 93 -2.14 -8.73 -9.95
CA THR A 93 -2.17 -8.87 -11.41
C THR A 93 -3.43 -9.60 -11.88
N GLU A 94 -3.71 -9.53 -13.18
CA GLU A 94 -4.71 -10.39 -13.84
C GLU A 94 -4.14 -11.75 -14.29
N PHE A 95 -2.83 -11.95 -14.16
CA PHE A 95 -2.15 -13.11 -14.71
C PHE A 95 -2.17 -14.28 -13.73
N ILE A 96 -2.75 -15.38 -14.20
CA ILE A 96 -2.65 -16.69 -13.58
C ILE A 96 -2.07 -17.60 -14.66
N ASP A 97 -1.05 -18.37 -14.33
CA ASP A 97 -0.56 -19.44 -15.19
C ASP A 97 -0.75 -20.80 -14.51
N THR A 98 -1.20 -21.79 -15.27
CA THR A 98 -1.36 -23.17 -14.84
C THR A 98 -0.19 -24.04 -15.33
N LEU A 99 -0.20 -25.33 -14.94
CA LEU A 99 0.74 -26.31 -15.49
C LEU A 99 0.65 -26.40 -17.02
N GLU A 100 -0.55 -26.30 -17.58
CA GLU A 100 -0.77 -26.38 -19.05
C GLU A 100 -0.16 -25.16 -19.77
N ASP A 101 -0.16 -24.00 -19.11
CA ASP A 101 0.39 -22.76 -19.66
C ASP A 101 1.94 -22.72 -19.62
N LEU A 102 2.55 -23.27 -18.57
CA LEU A 102 4.00 -23.17 -18.32
C LEU A 102 4.80 -24.45 -18.57
N GLY A 103 4.15 -25.59 -18.78
CA GLY A 103 4.82 -26.88 -18.96
C GLY A 103 5.33 -27.52 -17.66
N GLU A 104 5.80 -28.76 -17.77
CA GLU A 104 6.22 -29.59 -16.62
C GLU A 104 7.42 -29.01 -15.86
N GLU A 105 8.29 -28.23 -16.53
CA GLU A 105 9.43 -27.55 -15.91
C GLU A 105 9.02 -26.50 -14.85
N SER A 106 7.75 -26.07 -14.84
CA SER A 106 7.23 -25.09 -13.89
C SER A 106 7.15 -25.62 -12.45
N GLY A 107 7.13 -26.96 -12.27
CA GLY A 107 6.92 -27.59 -10.96
C GLY A 107 5.50 -27.43 -10.41
N LEU A 108 4.54 -26.98 -11.23
CA LEU A 108 3.14 -26.88 -10.85
C LEU A 108 2.46 -28.27 -10.86
N LYS A 109 1.44 -28.42 -10.03
CA LYS A 109 0.56 -29.58 -9.98
C LYS A 109 -0.57 -29.40 -10.97
N ALA A 110 -0.96 -30.49 -11.62
CA ALA A 110 -2.16 -30.50 -12.45
C ALA A 110 -3.40 -30.13 -11.61
N LEU A 111 -4.25 -29.28 -12.19
CA LEU A 111 -5.57 -28.97 -11.65
C LEU A 111 -6.53 -30.11 -12.02
N ASP A 112 -7.45 -30.45 -11.11
CA ASP A 112 -8.59 -31.27 -11.51
C ASP A 112 -9.59 -30.45 -12.34
N GLU A 113 -10.48 -31.11 -13.07
CA GLU A 113 -11.45 -30.47 -13.97
C GLU A 113 -12.32 -29.41 -13.25
N LYS A 114 -12.68 -29.65 -12.00
CA LYS A 114 -13.52 -28.72 -11.22
C LYS A 114 -12.75 -27.47 -10.82
N LEU A 115 -11.50 -27.62 -10.42
CA LEU A 115 -10.61 -26.52 -10.08
C LEU A 115 -10.22 -25.73 -11.31
N LEU A 116 -9.92 -26.39 -12.43
CA LEU A 116 -9.64 -25.75 -13.71
C LEU A 116 -10.81 -24.88 -14.15
N GLN A 117 -12.03 -25.42 -14.18
CA GLN A 117 -13.22 -24.65 -14.52
C GLN A 117 -13.42 -23.44 -13.59
N ARG A 118 -13.11 -23.58 -12.30
CA ARG A 118 -13.21 -22.47 -11.34
C ARG A 118 -12.16 -21.39 -11.59
N VAL A 119 -10.94 -21.77 -11.98
CA VAL A 119 -9.87 -20.84 -12.36
C VAL A 119 -10.25 -20.09 -13.64
N GLU A 120 -10.77 -20.79 -14.66
CA GLU A 120 -11.25 -20.15 -15.90
C GLU A 120 -12.39 -19.17 -15.64
N ASN A 121 -13.37 -19.55 -14.82
CA ASN A 121 -14.45 -18.63 -14.44
C ASN A 121 -13.92 -17.38 -13.73
N ILE A 122 -12.87 -17.50 -12.92
CA ILE A 122 -12.23 -16.36 -12.25
C ILE A 122 -11.47 -15.48 -13.25
N ARG A 123 -10.74 -16.10 -14.21
CA ARG A 123 -10.05 -15.39 -15.29
C ARG A 123 -11.03 -14.51 -16.03
N ASP A 124 -12.18 -15.04 -16.45
CA ASP A 124 -13.17 -14.31 -17.24
C ASP A 124 -13.98 -13.29 -16.43
N LEU A 125 -14.60 -13.74 -15.33
CA LEU A 125 -15.60 -12.94 -14.62
C LEU A 125 -15.00 -11.88 -13.71
N VAL A 126 -13.75 -12.08 -13.27
CA VAL A 126 -13.08 -11.18 -12.33
C VAL A 126 -11.83 -10.56 -12.95
N LEU A 127 -10.84 -11.35 -13.35
CA LEU A 127 -9.51 -10.83 -13.68
C LEU A 127 -9.50 -10.06 -15.00
N TYR A 128 -9.98 -10.65 -16.09
CA TYR A 128 -10.07 -9.98 -17.39
C TYR A 128 -11.02 -8.77 -17.34
N ARG A 129 -12.10 -8.88 -16.55
CA ARG A 129 -13.11 -7.83 -16.44
C ARG A 129 -12.64 -6.61 -15.64
N PHE A 130 -11.90 -6.82 -14.55
CA PHE A 130 -11.53 -5.77 -13.59
C PHE A 130 -10.02 -5.52 -13.49
N GLY A 131 -9.19 -6.29 -14.21
CA GLY A 131 -7.73 -6.23 -14.23
C GLY A 131 -7.03 -6.83 -13.00
N SER A 132 -7.74 -7.12 -11.92
CA SER A 132 -7.25 -7.88 -10.76
C SER A 132 -8.40 -8.24 -9.80
N THR A 133 -8.09 -8.83 -8.66
CA THR A 133 -9.05 -9.04 -7.55
C THR A 133 -9.36 -7.76 -6.75
N GLY A 134 -8.60 -6.68 -6.96
CA GLY A 134 -8.76 -5.40 -6.27
C GLY A 134 -8.21 -5.31 -4.85
N VAL A 135 -7.81 -6.43 -4.24
CA VAL A 135 -7.35 -6.44 -2.84
C VAL A 135 -6.01 -5.70 -2.69
N VAL A 136 -5.05 -5.94 -3.57
CA VAL A 136 -3.77 -5.20 -3.57
C VAL A 136 -4.00 -3.74 -3.91
N GLN A 137 -4.87 -3.46 -4.88
CA GLN A 137 -5.19 -2.10 -5.33
C GLN A 137 -5.81 -1.26 -4.19
N VAL A 138 -6.70 -1.83 -3.37
CA VAL A 138 -7.28 -1.07 -2.24
C VAL A 138 -6.24 -0.76 -1.16
N LEU A 139 -5.26 -1.64 -0.93
CA LEU A 139 -4.16 -1.38 -0.02
C LEU A 139 -3.22 -0.29 -0.56
N GLN A 140 -2.94 -0.32 -1.87
CA GLN A 140 -2.16 0.72 -2.54
C GLN A 140 -2.88 2.07 -2.47
N GLU A 141 -4.19 2.12 -2.72
CA GLU A 141 -4.98 3.35 -2.59
C GLU A 141 -5.02 3.85 -1.14
N ALA A 142 -5.12 2.96 -0.16
CA ALA A 142 -5.04 3.32 1.26
C ALA A 142 -3.69 3.95 1.62
N ALA A 143 -2.58 3.41 1.11
CA ALA A 143 -1.26 4.01 1.29
C ALA A 143 -1.14 5.38 0.61
N LYS A 144 -1.69 5.52 -0.61
CA LYS A 144 -1.69 6.78 -1.37
C LYS A 144 -2.50 7.88 -0.68
N VAL A 145 -3.69 7.61 -0.15
CA VAL A 145 -4.50 8.65 0.54
C VAL A 145 -3.85 9.15 1.82
N LEU A 146 -2.95 8.36 2.41
CA LEU A 146 -2.16 8.73 3.59
C LEU A 146 -0.83 9.41 3.22
N ASP A 147 -0.56 9.62 1.92
CA ASP A 147 0.71 10.10 1.38
C ASP A 147 1.90 9.29 1.90
N LEU A 148 1.77 7.95 1.98
CA LEU A 148 2.86 7.09 2.44
C LEU A 148 3.85 6.80 1.31
N VAL A 149 5.13 6.83 1.67
CA VAL A 149 6.27 6.53 0.81
C VAL A 149 6.97 5.29 1.38
N PRO A 150 7.25 4.26 0.54
CA PRO A 150 8.07 3.13 0.95
C PRO A 150 9.53 3.54 1.05
N ILE A 151 10.12 3.31 2.22
CA ILE A 151 11.55 3.50 2.45
C ILE A 151 12.20 2.13 2.58
N PHE A 152 13.13 1.85 1.69
CA PHE A 152 13.93 0.63 1.71
C PHE A 152 15.24 0.88 2.42
N THR A 153 15.46 0.13 3.49
CA THR A 153 16.72 0.23 4.25
C THR A 153 17.66 -0.88 3.87
N VAL A 154 18.88 -0.49 3.49
CA VAL A 154 19.91 -1.41 3.01
C VAL A 154 21.21 -1.18 3.75
N ARG A 155 21.99 -2.25 3.95
CA ARG A 155 23.33 -2.15 4.53
C ARG A 155 24.36 -1.72 3.49
N ASN A 156 24.21 -2.24 2.27
CA ASN A 156 25.07 -1.93 1.14
C ASN A 156 24.24 -1.29 0.03
N ILE A 157 24.60 -0.06 -0.32
CA ILE A 157 23.88 0.76 -1.30
C ILE A 157 24.16 0.37 -2.75
N GLN A 158 25.22 -0.40 -3.00
CA GLN A 158 25.60 -0.87 -4.33
C GLN A 158 24.87 -2.18 -4.69
N THR A 159 24.71 -3.06 -3.69
CA THR A 159 24.05 -4.37 -3.87
C THR A 159 22.60 -4.37 -3.41
N PHE A 160 22.15 -3.31 -2.72
CA PHE A 160 20.84 -3.19 -2.08
C PHE A 160 20.52 -4.31 -1.08
N THR A 161 21.53 -4.93 -0.51
CA THR A 161 21.38 -6.03 0.45
C THR A 161 21.29 -5.52 1.89
N GLY A 162 20.52 -6.24 2.71
CA GLY A 162 20.31 -5.94 4.13
C GLY A 162 21.40 -6.49 5.06
N ASN A 163 21.08 -6.55 6.36
CA ASN A 163 22.00 -7.06 7.39
C ASN A 163 22.17 -8.59 7.38
N SER A 164 21.17 -9.35 6.92
CA SER A 164 21.26 -10.81 6.83
C SER A 164 20.63 -11.36 5.55
N GLY A 165 21.28 -12.38 4.99
CA GLY A 165 20.88 -13.03 3.74
C GLY A 165 21.38 -12.32 2.49
N THR A 166 21.04 -12.92 1.34
CA THR A 166 21.40 -12.45 0.00
C THR A 166 20.28 -11.64 -0.67
N ASN A 167 19.14 -11.48 0.01
CA ASN A 167 17.97 -10.82 -0.54
C ASN A 167 18.17 -9.31 -0.61
N VAL A 168 17.80 -8.73 -1.75
CA VAL A 168 17.79 -7.28 -1.99
C VAL A 168 16.47 -6.67 -1.51
N PHE A 169 16.51 -5.42 -1.05
CA PHE A 169 15.32 -4.65 -0.61
C PHE A 169 14.43 -5.37 0.41
N ARG A 170 15.03 -6.15 1.30
CA ARG A 170 14.29 -6.99 2.27
C ARG A 170 13.44 -6.17 3.24
N ASP A 171 13.99 -5.05 3.73
CA ASP A 171 13.39 -4.26 4.78
C ASP A 171 12.74 -3.00 4.16
N CYS A 172 11.42 -2.85 4.33
CA CYS A 172 10.63 -1.74 3.81
C CYS A 172 9.75 -1.15 4.91
N THR A 173 9.83 0.17 5.11
CA THR A 173 9.03 0.91 6.10
C THR A 173 8.24 2.00 5.40
N LEU A 174 6.93 2.08 5.64
CA LEU A 174 6.09 3.16 5.13
C LEU A 174 6.17 4.38 6.04
N VAL A 175 6.52 5.54 5.49
CA VAL A 175 6.54 6.82 6.21
C VAL A 175 5.80 7.88 5.42
N LYS A 176 5.35 8.94 6.07
CA LYS A 176 4.68 10.04 5.37
C LYS A 176 5.64 10.76 4.42
N LYS A 177 5.19 11.09 3.23
CA LYS A 177 5.90 11.94 2.27
C LYS A 177 6.39 13.23 2.93
N GLY A 178 7.64 13.60 2.67
CA GLY A 178 8.25 14.79 3.24
C GLY A 178 8.79 14.60 4.66
N THR A 179 8.70 13.39 5.24
CA THR A 179 9.37 13.08 6.53
C THR A 179 10.88 13.28 6.37
N THR A 180 11.54 13.83 7.40
CA THR A 180 12.99 14.03 7.36
C THR A 180 13.73 12.71 7.56
N VAL A 181 14.92 12.60 6.98
CA VAL A 181 15.78 11.41 7.11
C VAL A 181 16.11 11.11 8.58
N ALA A 182 16.27 12.14 9.43
CA ALA A 182 16.43 11.96 10.88
C ALA A 182 15.24 11.26 11.54
N SER A 183 14.01 11.65 11.18
CA SER A 183 12.80 11.02 11.70
C SER A 183 12.65 9.59 11.18
N VAL A 184 13.00 9.34 9.91
CA VAL A 184 13.06 7.98 9.35
C VAL A 184 14.06 7.11 10.12
N ALA A 185 15.27 7.61 10.37
CA ALA A 185 16.27 6.90 11.16
C ALA A 185 15.71 6.51 12.54
N ARG A 186 15.05 7.45 13.22
CA ARG A 186 14.42 7.18 14.53
C ARG A 186 13.35 6.09 14.46
N ILE A 187 12.53 6.08 13.41
CA ILE A 187 11.48 5.06 13.21
C ILE A 187 12.10 3.67 13.02
N ILE A 188 13.20 3.57 12.26
CA ILE A 188 13.74 2.28 11.80
C ILE A 188 14.78 1.71 12.76
N ILE A 189 15.72 2.53 13.23
CA ILE A 189 16.85 2.08 14.07
C ILE A 189 16.77 2.61 15.52
N GLY A 190 15.76 3.40 15.87
CA GLY A 190 15.57 3.92 17.23
C GLY A 190 16.52 5.07 17.60
N GLU A 191 16.84 5.20 18.89
CA GLU A 191 17.70 6.25 19.45
C GLU A 191 19.21 5.95 19.29
N ILE A 192 19.61 5.43 18.13
CA ILE A 192 21.00 5.13 17.82
C ILE A 192 21.65 6.31 17.10
N THR A 193 22.86 6.67 17.52
CA THR A 193 23.65 7.70 16.84
C THR A 193 24.06 7.26 15.45
N VAL A 194 23.52 7.94 14.43
CA VAL A 194 23.90 7.76 13.03
C VAL A 194 25.10 8.63 12.71
N ALA A 195 26.19 8.01 12.26
CA ALA A 195 27.40 8.70 11.82
C ALA A 195 27.25 9.29 10.41
N ALA A 196 26.57 8.58 9.50
CA ALA A 196 26.33 9.04 8.13
C ALA A 196 25.12 8.34 7.52
N VAL A 197 24.51 8.97 6.52
CA VAL A 197 23.46 8.38 5.69
C VAL A 197 23.90 8.42 4.23
N GLU A 198 23.77 7.28 3.56
CA GLU A 198 24.05 7.13 2.14
C GLU A 198 22.75 6.80 1.38
N GLY A 199 22.53 7.51 0.27
CA GLY A 199 21.49 7.22 -0.71
C GLY A 199 22.08 6.61 -1.99
N VAL A 200 21.21 6.31 -2.95
CA VAL A 200 21.57 5.65 -4.22
C VAL A 200 22.79 6.28 -4.88
N GLY A 201 23.73 5.43 -5.31
CA GLY A 201 25.01 5.84 -5.87
C GLY A 201 26.07 6.26 -4.84
N GLY A 202 25.84 5.98 -3.55
CA GLY A 202 26.77 6.34 -2.46
C GLY A 202 26.79 7.83 -2.12
N LYS A 203 25.75 8.56 -2.53
CA LYS A 203 25.63 10.00 -2.24
C LYS A 203 25.34 10.19 -0.76
N ARG A 204 26.02 11.15 -0.12
CA ARG A 204 25.67 11.53 1.25
C ARG A 204 24.33 12.25 1.27
N VAL A 205 23.49 11.90 2.23
CA VAL A 205 22.17 12.47 2.45
C VAL A 205 22.15 13.20 3.78
N GLY A 206 21.61 14.41 3.81
CA GLY A 206 21.45 15.22 5.01
C GLY A 206 20.38 14.63 5.95
N MET A 207 20.49 14.92 7.24
CA MET A 207 19.48 14.49 8.22
C MET A 207 18.18 15.31 8.16
N ASP A 208 18.32 16.55 7.70
CA ASP A 208 17.27 17.52 7.42
C ASP A 208 16.63 17.33 6.03
N ASP A 209 17.26 16.55 5.15
CA ASP A 209 16.68 16.18 3.86
C ASP A 209 15.37 15.40 4.06
N THR A 210 14.47 15.57 3.08
CA THR A 210 13.18 14.90 3.07
C THR A 210 13.17 13.66 2.18
N VAL A 211 12.29 12.72 2.52
CA VAL A 211 12.02 11.52 1.72
C VAL A 211 10.77 11.68 0.85
N ASP A 212 10.85 11.18 -0.37
CA ASP A 212 9.77 11.10 -1.36
C ASP A 212 10.06 9.94 -2.31
N ILE A 213 9.09 9.54 -3.14
CA ILE A 213 9.31 8.52 -4.17
C ILE A 213 10.39 9.02 -5.14
N GLY A 214 11.45 8.24 -5.33
CA GLY A 214 12.64 8.58 -6.11
C GLY A 214 13.60 9.56 -5.43
N LYS A 215 13.32 9.99 -4.19
CA LYS A 215 14.17 10.91 -3.42
C LYS A 215 14.38 10.36 -2.01
N ASN A 216 15.58 9.87 -1.74
CA ASN A 216 15.95 9.35 -0.41
C ASN A 216 15.01 8.22 0.07
N ASP A 217 14.45 7.45 -0.86
CA ASP A 217 13.59 6.29 -0.63
C ASP A 217 14.37 4.98 -0.46
N ILE A 218 15.66 4.99 -0.79
CA ILE A 218 16.61 3.91 -0.49
C ILE A 218 17.74 4.50 0.35
N LEU A 219 17.88 4.03 1.59
CA LEU A 219 18.81 4.60 2.56
C LEU A 219 19.68 3.53 3.24
N SER A 220 20.95 3.87 3.43
CA SER A 220 21.89 3.12 4.27
C SER A 220 22.34 3.98 5.45
N PHE A 221 21.96 3.57 6.66
CA PHE A 221 22.36 4.23 7.90
C PHE A 221 23.68 3.64 8.41
N LYS A 222 24.74 4.45 8.46
CA LYS A 222 26.01 4.08 9.09
C LYS A 222 25.98 4.49 10.55
N ILE A 223 26.02 3.52 11.44
CA ILE A 223 25.94 3.72 12.89
C ILE A 223 27.33 4.09 13.44
N ALA A 224 27.39 5.03 14.39
CA ALA A 224 28.64 5.37 15.07
C ALA A 224 29.10 4.22 15.98
N PRO A 225 30.40 3.89 16.04
CA PRO A 225 30.94 2.91 16.98
C PRO A 225 30.63 3.35 18.42
N GLY A 226 29.85 2.54 19.15
CA GLY A 226 29.43 2.81 20.54
C GLY A 226 27.92 2.86 20.79
N GLY A 227 27.08 2.80 19.74
CA GLY A 227 25.61 2.90 19.85
C GLY A 227 24.85 1.64 20.32
N PHE A 228 25.53 0.53 20.57
CA PHE A 228 24.90 -0.63 21.20
C PHE A 228 25.07 -0.51 22.72
N ASN A 229 24.08 0.07 23.40
CA ASN A 229 23.95 -0.14 24.84
C ASN A 229 23.61 -1.61 25.07
N ALA A 230 24.58 -2.37 25.57
CA ALA A 230 24.51 -3.80 25.83
C ALA A 230 23.59 -4.18 27.03
N ASN A 231 22.51 -3.44 27.28
CA ASN A 231 21.61 -3.64 28.44
C ASN A 231 20.12 -3.75 28.05
N ALA A 232 19.82 -4.40 26.94
CA ALA A 232 18.48 -4.94 26.69
C ALA A 232 18.60 -6.47 26.63
N THR A 233 18.65 -7.08 27.82
CA THR A 233 18.36 -8.50 28.02
C THR A 233 16.90 -8.77 27.64
N PHE A 234 16.69 -9.83 26.88
CA PHE A 234 15.37 -10.41 26.58
C PHE A 234 14.63 -10.82 27.86
#